data_AF-A0A1L9PKN4-F1
#
_entry.id   AF-A0A1L9PKN4-F1
#
_cell.length_a   1.000
_cell.length_b   1.000
_cell.length_c   1.000
_cell.angle_alpha   90.00
_cell.angle_beta   90.00
_cell.angle_gamma   90.00
#
_symmetry.space_group_name_H-M   'P 1'
#
loop_
_entity.id
_entity.type
_entity.pdbx_description
1 polymer ?
#
loop_
_entity_poly.entity_id
_entity_poly.type
_entity_poly.pdbx_seq_one_letter_code
_entity_poly.pdbx_strand_id
1 'polypeptide(L)'
;MTSKRVSKAKVKQLYHSAKRYLSKPTEEQAETIARAIVEEPEVVQLGKTTVSTLQDSFGIYQADREAFEPQPVIENISPPEDLLSMLERLHRATGCLDQDDENEALVRSRLDMIFIASIDTVQNTCGRTCAPIKLQYETTLECTVVKEGIATKRFTGKVDYSIGYGKPDQPEANLAIIEAKGPTTFSRARTQLLGYLGMYYPLTA
;
A
#
# COMPACT_ATOMS: atom_id res chain seq x y z
N MET A 1 -13.81 -12.67 18.38
CA MET A 1 -13.27 -13.56 17.33
C MET A 1 -12.62 -14.76 18.00
N THR A 2 -13.23 -15.93 17.86
CA THR A 2 -12.75 -17.18 18.47
C THR A 2 -11.63 -17.76 17.61
N SER A 3 -10.40 -17.68 18.10
CA SER A 3 -9.27 -18.44 17.57
C SER A 3 -9.66 -19.92 17.52
N LYS A 4 -9.80 -20.49 16.31
CA LYS A 4 -10.03 -21.92 16.13
C LYS A 4 -8.75 -22.64 16.55
N ARG A 5 -8.71 -23.12 17.80
CA ARG A 5 -7.64 -24.01 18.27
C ARG A 5 -7.53 -25.20 17.31
N VAL A 6 -6.40 -25.31 16.63
CA VAL A 6 -6.14 -26.46 15.77
C VAL A 6 -5.88 -27.67 16.66
N SER A 7 -6.52 -28.79 16.33
CA SER A 7 -6.41 -30.02 17.11
C SER A 7 -4.98 -30.58 17.02
N LYS A 8 -4.46 -31.09 18.15
CA LYS A 8 -3.15 -31.76 18.20
C LYS A 8 -2.99 -32.87 17.14
N ALA A 9 -4.10 -33.48 16.73
CA ALA A 9 -4.15 -34.49 15.67
C ALA A 9 -3.74 -33.93 14.29
N LYS A 10 -4.20 -32.73 13.93
CA LYS A 10 -3.92 -32.10 12.63
C LYS A 10 -2.47 -31.64 12.52
N VAL A 11 -1.90 -31.11 13.61
CA VAL A 11 -0.46 -30.78 13.71
C VAL A 11 0.40 -32.02 13.50
N LYS A 12 0.05 -33.14 14.16
CA LYS A 12 0.79 -34.41 14.06
C LYS A 12 0.72 -35.03 12.65
N GLN A 13 -0.41 -34.89 11.97
CA GLN A 13 -0.58 -35.32 10.57
C GLN A 13 0.31 -34.49 9.62
N LEU A 14 0.36 -33.18 9.80
CA LEU A 14 1.17 -32.28 8.97
C LEU A 14 2.67 -32.44 9.21
N TYR A 15 3.08 -32.70 10.46
CA TYR A 15 4.45 -33.11 10.80
C TYR A 15 4.88 -34.35 10.01
N HIS A 16 4.04 -35.40 9.96
CA HIS A 16 4.36 -36.62 9.23
C HIS A 16 4.41 -36.40 7.71
N SER A 17 3.60 -35.50 7.17
CA SER A 17 3.67 -35.10 5.77
C SER A 17 4.94 -34.31 5.46
N ALA A 18 5.31 -33.32 6.26
CA ALA A 18 6.53 -32.51 6.07
C ALA A 18 7.81 -33.35 6.12
N LYS A 19 7.86 -34.33 7.03
CA LYS A 19 8.98 -35.28 7.18
C LYS A 19 9.20 -36.18 5.96
N ARG A 20 8.20 -36.36 5.09
CA ARG A 20 8.33 -37.10 3.82
C ARG A 20 9.00 -36.29 2.70
N TYR A 21 8.89 -34.96 2.74
CA TYR A 21 9.37 -34.08 1.66
C TYR A 21 10.73 -33.44 1.95
N LEU A 22 11.16 -33.42 3.21
CA LEU A 22 12.48 -32.93 3.61
C LEU A 22 13.41 -34.09 3.93
N SER A 23 14.63 -34.05 3.41
CA SER A 23 15.70 -35.00 3.72
C SER A 23 16.15 -34.84 5.18
N LYS A 24 15.39 -35.44 6.11
CA LYS A 24 15.60 -35.48 7.57
C LYS A 24 15.62 -34.08 8.23
N PRO A 25 14.47 -33.39 8.35
CA PRO A 25 14.39 -32.19 9.18
C PRO A 25 14.65 -32.54 10.64
N THR A 26 15.26 -31.62 11.39
CA THR A 26 15.31 -31.70 12.86
C THR A 26 13.89 -31.65 13.43
N GLU A 27 13.71 -32.11 14.67
CA GLU A 27 12.40 -32.08 15.33
C GLU A 27 11.83 -30.65 15.40
N GLU A 28 12.71 -29.68 15.68
CA GLU A 28 12.41 -28.25 15.67
C GLU A 28 11.96 -27.74 14.29
N GLN A 29 12.68 -28.08 13.21
CA GLN A 29 12.28 -27.69 11.84
C GLN A 29 10.92 -28.25 11.44
N ALA A 30 10.64 -29.50 11.82
CA ALA A 30 9.39 -30.16 11.50
C ALA A 30 8.21 -29.60 12.32
N GLU A 31 8.43 -29.19 13.58
CA GLU A 31 7.44 -28.47 14.37
C GLU A 31 7.16 -27.07 13.82
N THR A 32 8.20 -26.32 13.43
CA THR A 32 8.08 -24.99 12.79
C THR A 32 7.24 -25.07 11.51
N ILE A 33 7.50 -26.05 10.65
CA ILE A 33 6.70 -26.27 9.43
C ILE A 33 5.27 -26.68 9.75
N ALA A 34 5.08 -27.58 10.73
CA ALA A 34 3.73 -28.00 11.12
C ALA A 34 2.92 -26.83 11.69
N ARG A 35 3.55 -25.90 12.43
CA ARG A 35 2.92 -24.64 12.87
C ARG A 35 2.62 -23.71 11.69
N ALA A 36 3.57 -23.50 10.79
CA ALA A 36 3.40 -22.65 9.61
C ALA A 36 2.23 -23.09 8.71
N ILE A 37 1.95 -24.39 8.62
CA ILE A 37 0.82 -24.92 7.82
C ILE A 37 -0.52 -24.78 8.57
N VAL A 38 -0.48 -24.72 9.89
CA VAL A 38 -1.65 -24.80 10.76
C VAL A 38 -2.16 -23.43 11.20
N GLU A 39 -1.24 -22.52 11.50
CA GLU A 39 -1.55 -21.21 12.04
C GLU A 39 -1.80 -20.24 10.89
N GLU A 40 -3.04 -19.75 10.79
CA GLU A 40 -3.34 -18.66 9.87
C GLU A 40 -2.67 -17.38 10.40
N PRO A 41 -2.01 -16.59 9.52
CA PRO A 41 -1.38 -15.36 9.95
C PRO A 41 -2.41 -14.37 10.49
N GLU A 42 -2.01 -13.60 11.50
CA GLU A 42 -2.84 -12.54 12.06
C GLU A 42 -3.19 -11.52 10.97
N VAL A 43 -4.48 -11.26 10.74
CA VAL A 43 -4.92 -10.28 9.75
C VAL A 43 -4.87 -8.88 10.34
N VAL A 44 -4.01 -8.03 9.78
CA VAL A 44 -3.80 -6.65 10.23
C VAL A 44 -4.34 -5.67 9.19
N GLN A 45 -5.34 -4.87 9.59
CA GLN A 45 -5.93 -3.84 8.74
C GLN A 45 -5.10 -2.56 8.83
N LEU A 46 -4.58 -2.04 7.72
CA LEU A 46 -3.73 -0.86 7.72
C LEU A 46 -4.41 0.39 8.29
N GLY A 47 -5.70 0.59 8.03
CA GLY A 47 -6.45 1.71 8.59
C GLY A 47 -6.57 1.71 10.13
N LYS A 48 -6.16 0.62 10.80
CA LYS A 48 -6.20 0.45 12.26
C LYS A 48 -4.84 0.11 12.86
N THR A 49 -3.78 0.15 12.06
CA THR A 49 -2.43 -0.21 12.52
C THR A 49 -1.73 0.98 13.20
N THR A 50 -0.64 0.70 13.90
CA THR A 50 0.21 1.72 14.52
C THR A 50 1.57 1.75 13.84
N VAL A 51 2.29 2.86 13.96
CA VAL A 51 3.66 2.96 13.44
C VAL A 51 4.52 1.84 14.01
N SER A 52 4.53 1.62 15.34
CA SER A 52 5.29 0.53 15.98
C SER A 52 4.99 -0.84 15.39
N THR A 53 3.72 -1.16 15.09
CA THR A 53 3.38 -2.44 14.44
C THR A 53 4.02 -2.56 13.05
N LEU A 54 4.08 -1.47 12.29
CA LEU A 54 4.74 -1.43 10.99
C LEU A 54 6.26 -1.53 11.10
N GLN A 55 6.88 -0.87 12.09
CA GLN A 55 8.32 -0.96 12.34
C GLN A 55 8.71 -2.40 12.65
N ASP A 56 7.98 -3.06 13.55
CA ASP A 56 8.24 -4.45 13.95
C ASP A 56 8.03 -5.45 12.81
N SER A 57 7.12 -5.15 11.87
CA SER A 57 6.72 -6.09 10.83
C SER A 57 7.51 -5.90 9.53
N PHE A 58 7.85 -4.66 9.17
CA PHE A 58 8.52 -4.31 7.92
C PHE A 58 9.93 -3.75 8.11
N GLY A 59 10.43 -3.64 9.34
CA GLY A 59 11.77 -3.08 9.61
C GLY A 59 11.90 -1.61 9.22
N ILE A 60 10.80 -0.85 9.26
CA ILE A 60 10.78 0.57 8.90
C ILE A 60 11.28 1.37 10.11
N TYR A 61 12.46 1.97 10.00
CA TYR A 61 13.03 2.83 11.04
C TYR A 61 13.14 4.27 10.54
N GLN A 62 13.10 5.23 11.48
CA GLN A 62 13.31 6.63 11.16
C GLN A 62 14.77 6.79 10.70
N ALA A 63 14.96 7.15 9.44
CA ALA A 63 16.28 7.51 8.93
C ALA A 63 16.73 8.85 9.53
N ASP A 64 18.05 9.02 9.66
CA ASP A 64 18.63 10.30 10.03
C ASP A 64 18.33 11.31 8.93
N ARG A 65 17.77 12.47 9.31
CA ARG A 65 17.22 13.45 8.35
C ARG A 65 18.32 14.05 7.48
N GLU A 66 19.55 14.03 7.95
CA GLU A 66 20.75 14.52 7.27
C GLU A 66 21.15 13.68 6.05
N ALA A 67 20.66 12.43 5.94
CA ALA A 67 20.98 11.54 4.82
C ALA A 67 20.06 11.71 3.59
N PHE A 68 18.98 12.48 3.71
CA PHE A 68 18.05 12.73 2.60
C PHE A 68 18.25 14.15 2.08
N GLU A 69 19.04 14.29 1.02
CA GLU A 69 19.04 15.50 0.20
C GLU A 69 17.84 15.42 -0.75
N PRO A 70 16.74 16.16 -0.50
CA PRO A 70 15.67 16.24 -1.49
C PRO A 70 16.27 16.81 -2.78
N GLN A 71 16.23 16.01 -3.85
CA GLN A 71 16.59 16.48 -5.19
C GLN A 71 15.75 17.73 -5.51
N PRO A 72 16.33 18.74 -6.16
CA PRO A 72 15.67 20.01 -6.37
C PRO A 72 14.38 19.84 -7.19
N VAL A 73 13.43 20.68 -6.80
CA VAL A 73 12.08 20.88 -7.30
C VAL A 73 11.98 20.67 -8.82
N ILE A 74 11.13 19.72 -9.22
CA ILE A 74 10.61 19.57 -10.59
C ILE A 74 10.04 20.93 -10.98
N GLU A 75 10.36 21.42 -12.19
CA GLU A 75 9.77 22.65 -12.74
C GLU A 75 8.28 22.71 -12.42
N ASN A 76 7.80 23.84 -11.90
CA ASN A 76 6.38 24.02 -11.60
C ASN A 76 5.60 23.92 -12.93
N ILE A 77 5.02 22.75 -13.19
CA ILE A 77 4.10 22.57 -14.30
C ILE A 77 2.84 23.37 -13.96
N SER A 78 2.56 24.43 -14.71
CA SER A 78 1.31 25.15 -14.56
C SER A 78 0.14 24.23 -14.87
N PRO A 79 -0.89 24.17 -14.01
CA PRO A 79 -2.07 23.35 -14.29
C PRO A 79 -2.77 23.86 -15.55
N PRO A 80 -3.35 22.98 -16.37
CA PRO A 80 -4.16 23.37 -17.52
C PRO A 80 -5.31 24.32 -17.12
N GLU A 81 -5.61 25.33 -17.95
CA GLU A 81 -6.65 26.33 -17.66
C GLU A 81 -8.05 25.71 -17.54
N ASP A 82 -8.33 24.68 -18.33
CA ASP A 82 -9.57 23.93 -18.30
C ASP A 82 -9.73 23.18 -16.97
N LEU A 83 -8.67 22.57 -16.44
CA LEU A 83 -8.67 21.96 -15.11
C LEU A 83 -9.04 22.99 -14.04
N LEU A 84 -8.43 24.18 -14.05
CA LEU A 84 -8.74 25.25 -13.11
C LEU A 84 -10.22 25.65 -13.20
N SER A 85 -10.73 25.86 -14.42
CA SER A 85 -12.14 26.20 -14.64
C SER A 85 -13.09 25.12 -14.12
N MET A 86 -12.76 23.84 -14.32
CA MET A 86 -13.58 22.73 -13.84
C MET A 86 -13.56 22.62 -12.31
N LEU A 87 -12.38 22.78 -11.68
CA LEU A 87 -12.25 22.77 -10.21
C LEU A 87 -13.05 23.91 -9.57
N GLU A 88 -13.00 25.11 -10.15
CA GLU A 88 -13.82 26.23 -9.68
C GLU A 88 -15.32 25.96 -9.81
N ARG A 89 -15.77 25.34 -10.91
CA ARG A 89 -17.19 24.95 -11.09
C ARG A 89 -17.61 23.94 -10.05
N LEU A 90 -16.78 22.93 -9.79
CA LEU A 90 -17.05 21.94 -8.75
C LEU A 90 -17.15 22.61 -7.37
N HIS A 91 -16.20 23.47 -7.03
CA HIS A 91 -16.21 24.23 -5.77
C HIS A 91 -17.50 25.05 -5.60
N ARG A 92 -17.93 25.80 -6.63
CA ARG A 92 -19.19 26.56 -6.59
C ARG A 92 -20.41 25.64 -6.47
N ALA A 93 -20.43 24.51 -7.18
CA ALA A 93 -21.55 23.58 -7.19
C ALA A 93 -21.73 22.84 -5.85
N THR A 94 -20.65 22.57 -5.14
CA THR A 94 -20.70 21.82 -3.86
C THR A 94 -20.89 22.72 -2.65
N GLY A 95 -20.82 24.05 -2.81
CA GLY A 95 -21.03 25.00 -1.71
C GLY A 95 -19.99 24.92 -0.59
N CYS A 96 -18.86 24.23 -0.83
CA CYS A 96 -17.77 24.10 0.14
C CYS A 96 -16.92 25.38 0.14
N LEU A 97 -17.47 26.47 0.68
CA LEU A 97 -16.79 27.75 0.78
C LEU A 97 -15.63 27.71 1.79
N ASP A 98 -15.71 26.82 2.78
CA ASP A 98 -14.70 26.62 3.82
C ASP A 98 -14.12 25.20 3.77
N GLN A 99 -12.82 25.07 4.06
CA GLN A 99 -12.10 23.78 4.05
C GLN A 99 -12.64 22.79 5.10
N ASP A 100 -13.28 23.29 6.16
CA ASP A 100 -13.70 22.50 7.32
C ASP A 100 -14.92 21.59 7.06
N ASP A 101 -15.71 21.87 6.01
CA ASP A 101 -16.88 21.07 5.61
C ASP A 101 -16.56 20.07 4.48
N GLU A 102 -15.30 19.97 4.06
CA GLU A 102 -14.92 19.12 2.95
C GLU A 102 -14.81 17.65 3.39
N ASN A 103 -15.77 16.83 2.94
CA ASN A 103 -15.73 15.39 3.14
C ASN A 103 -14.73 14.72 2.17
N GLU A 104 -14.31 13.51 2.52
CA GLU A 104 -13.31 12.75 1.76
C GLU A 104 -13.75 12.46 0.30
N ALA A 105 -15.06 12.31 0.04
CA ALA A 105 -15.56 12.06 -1.30
C ALA A 105 -15.40 13.27 -2.23
N LEU A 106 -15.57 14.49 -1.71
CA LEU A 106 -15.34 15.72 -2.45
C LEU A 106 -13.85 15.94 -2.74
N VAL A 107 -13.00 15.69 -1.74
CA VAL A 107 -11.53 15.71 -1.92
C VAL A 107 -11.14 14.74 -3.04
N ARG A 108 -11.65 13.50 -3.00
CA ARG A 108 -11.40 12.50 -4.03
C ARG A 108 -11.88 12.94 -5.42
N SER A 109 -13.08 13.51 -5.52
CA SER A 109 -13.61 14.01 -6.80
C SER A 109 -12.71 15.09 -7.43
N ARG A 110 -12.13 15.99 -6.61
CA ARG A 110 -11.15 16.98 -7.08
C ARG A 110 -9.83 16.32 -7.51
N LEU A 111 -9.35 15.36 -6.71
CA LEU A 111 -8.14 14.60 -7.04
C LEU A 111 -8.28 13.81 -8.33
N ASP A 112 -9.45 13.21 -8.60
CA ASP A 112 -9.74 12.51 -9.86
C ASP A 112 -9.48 13.42 -11.06
N MET A 113 -10.02 14.65 -11.02
CA MET A 113 -9.85 15.63 -12.08
C MET A 113 -8.38 16.02 -12.26
N ILE A 114 -7.67 16.25 -11.15
CA ILE A 114 -6.24 16.60 -11.15
C ILE A 114 -5.41 15.46 -11.75
N PHE A 115 -5.63 14.21 -11.34
CA PHE A 115 -4.87 13.07 -11.82
C PHE A 115 -5.14 12.79 -13.29
N ILE A 116 -6.40 12.83 -13.73
CA ILE A 116 -6.77 12.64 -15.13
C ILE A 116 -6.10 13.71 -16.00
N ALA A 117 -6.24 14.99 -15.65
CA ALA A 117 -5.65 16.10 -16.40
C ALA A 117 -4.11 16.01 -16.42
N SER A 118 -3.49 15.64 -15.30
CA SER A 118 -2.03 15.52 -15.19
C SER A 118 -1.49 14.37 -16.04
N ILE A 119 -2.15 13.20 -15.99
CA ILE A 119 -1.76 12.03 -16.78
C ILE A 119 -1.95 12.30 -18.27
N ASP A 120 -3.09 12.89 -18.66
CA ASP A 120 -3.34 13.29 -20.05
C ASP A 120 -2.28 14.28 -20.55
N THR A 121 -1.97 15.32 -19.77
CA THR A 121 -0.92 16.29 -20.09
C THR A 121 0.43 15.62 -20.33
N VAL A 122 0.85 14.73 -19.43
CA VAL A 122 2.13 14.01 -19.55
C VAL A 122 2.13 13.08 -20.77
N GLN A 123 1.06 12.33 -20.99
CA GLN A 123 0.94 11.41 -22.13
C GLN A 123 0.91 12.15 -23.47
N ASN A 124 0.24 13.29 -23.54
CA ASN A 124 0.20 14.13 -24.75
C ASN A 124 1.55 14.82 -25.01
N THR A 125 2.27 15.22 -23.96
CA THR A 125 3.58 15.88 -24.08
C THR A 125 4.66 14.89 -24.54
N CYS A 126 4.72 13.70 -23.95
CA CYS A 126 5.74 12.70 -24.27
C CYS A 126 5.32 11.75 -25.42
N GLY A 127 4.06 11.78 -25.85
CA GLY A 127 3.52 10.99 -26.95
C GLY A 127 3.76 9.48 -26.81
N ARG A 128 4.21 8.83 -27.88
CA ARG A 128 4.50 7.37 -27.88
C ARG A 128 5.83 7.00 -27.22
N THR A 129 6.62 7.98 -26.78
CA THR A 129 7.98 7.73 -26.25
C THR A 129 7.99 7.39 -24.77
N CYS A 130 6.97 7.82 -24.02
CA CYS A 130 6.81 7.46 -22.61
C CYS A 130 6.13 6.10 -22.43
N ALA A 131 6.51 5.39 -21.38
CA ALA A 131 5.73 4.25 -20.91
C ALA A 131 4.32 4.73 -20.50
N PRO A 132 3.27 3.92 -20.73
CA PRO A 132 1.93 4.31 -20.34
C PRO A 132 1.86 4.44 -18.82
N ILE A 133 1.24 5.54 -18.37
CA ILE A 133 0.94 5.80 -16.98
C ILE A 133 -0.46 5.25 -16.70
N LYS A 134 -0.58 4.43 -15.65
CA LYS A 134 -1.84 3.82 -15.24
C LYS A 134 -2.26 4.39 -13.89
N LEU A 135 -3.46 4.98 -13.87
CA LEU A 135 -4.14 5.34 -12.63
C LEU A 135 -5.08 4.20 -12.25
N GLN A 136 -4.89 3.67 -11.06
CA GLN A 136 -5.76 2.67 -10.46
C GLN A 136 -6.42 3.29 -9.24
N TYR A 137 -7.75 3.23 -9.21
CA TYR A 137 -8.54 3.65 -8.08
C TYR A 137 -8.68 2.49 -7.11
N GLU A 138 -8.76 2.80 -5.82
CA GLU A 138 -9.36 1.89 -4.84
C GLU A 138 -8.70 0.49 -4.80
N THR A 139 -7.38 0.45 -4.97
CA THR A 139 -6.60 -0.78 -5.16
C THR A 139 -6.40 -1.52 -3.83
N THR A 140 -6.91 -2.75 -3.75
CA THR A 140 -6.64 -3.62 -2.59
C THR A 140 -5.22 -4.15 -2.64
N LEU A 141 -4.50 -3.99 -1.54
CA LEU A 141 -3.18 -4.55 -1.32
C LEU A 141 -3.23 -5.59 -0.22
N GLU A 142 -2.49 -6.66 -0.40
CA GLU A 142 -2.26 -7.68 0.61
C GLU A 142 -0.77 -8.05 0.63
N CYS A 143 -0.23 -8.23 1.84
CA CYS A 143 1.16 -8.64 2.03
C CYS A 143 1.25 -9.56 3.24
N THR A 144 1.86 -10.72 3.05
CA THR A 144 2.13 -11.67 4.14
C THR A 144 3.56 -11.50 4.61
N VAL A 145 3.71 -11.11 5.88
CA VAL A 145 5.02 -11.01 6.54
C VAL A 145 5.41 -12.37 7.08
N VAL A 146 6.53 -12.88 6.58
CA VAL A 146 7.13 -14.14 6.99
C VAL A 146 8.33 -13.86 7.89
N LYS A 147 8.35 -14.45 9.09
CA LYS A 147 9.49 -14.41 10.01
C LYS A 147 9.94 -15.83 10.27
N GLU A 148 11.23 -16.10 10.10
CA GLU A 148 11.82 -17.44 10.32
C GLU A 148 11.09 -18.55 9.54
N GLY A 149 10.62 -18.24 8.32
CA GLY A 149 9.87 -19.17 7.48
C GLY A 149 8.40 -19.38 7.88
N ILE A 150 7.91 -18.70 8.92
CA ILE A 150 6.51 -18.75 9.36
C ILE A 150 5.78 -17.48 8.95
N ALA A 151 4.62 -17.62 8.30
CA ALA A 151 3.71 -16.51 8.05
C ALA A 151 3.12 -16.01 9.37
N THR A 152 3.50 -14.81 9.80
CA THR A 152 3.11 -14.28 11.11
C THR A 152 1.94 -13.32 11.02
N LYS A 153 1.96 -12.43 10.02
CA LYS A 153 0.94 -11.39 9.81
C LYS A 153 0.58 -11.28 8.34
N ARG A 154 -0.69 -11.01 8.06
CA ARG A 154 -1.18 -10.64 6.74
C ARG A 154 -1.75 -9.24 6.82
N PHE A 155 -1.02 -8.29 6.27
CA PHE A 155 -1.45 -6.91 6.14
C PHE A 155 -2.40 -6.79 4.96
N THR A 156 -3.47 -6.03 5.14
CA THR A 156 -4.43 -5.71 4.09
C THR A 156 -4.87 -4.27 4.22
N GLY A 157 -5.06 -3.63 3.07
CA GLY A 157 -5.53 -2.26 2.96
C GLY A 157 -6.04 -1.99 1.56
N LYS A 158 -6.68 -0.83 1.40
CA LYS A 158 -7.23 -0.37 0.13
C LYS A 158 -6.71 1.04 -0.10
N VAL A 159 -5.81 1.17 -1.06
CA VAL A 159 -5.23 2.46 -1.44
C VAL A 159 -6.27 3.25 -2.24
N ASP A 160 -6.38 4.54 -1.98
CA ASP A 160 -7.30 5.39 -2.76
C ASP A 160 -6.85 5.54 -4.21
N TYR A 161 -5.56 5.78 -4.43
CA TYR A 161 -4.96 5.83 -5.77
C TYR A 161 -3.58 5.17 -5.82
N SER A 162 -3.37 4.37 -6.85
CA SER A 162 -2.05 3.88 -7.25
C SER A 162 -1.73 4.40 -8.65
N ILE A 163 -0.55 5.00 -8.82
CA ILE A 163 -0.05 5.44 -10.12
C ILE A 163 1.15 4.56 -10.46
N GLY A 164 1.01 3.77 -11.52
CA GLY A 164 2.07 2.91 -12.05
C GLY A 164 2.57 3.39 -13.41
N TYR A 165 3.82 3.03 -13.74
CA TYR A 165 4.32 3.11 -15.10
C TYR A 165 4.83 1.73 -15.54
N GLY A 166 4.58 1.38 -16.80
CA GLY A 166 5.05 0.11 -17.35
C GLY A 166 4.33 -0.26 -18.62
N LYS A 167 5.07 -0.82 -19.58
CA LYS A 167 4.46 -1.45 -20.75
C LYS A 167 3.74 -2.73 -20.31
N PRO A 168 2.75 -3.23 -21.08
CA PRO A 168 2.02 -4.45 -20.73
C PRO A 168 2.90 -5.70 -20.48
N ASP A 169 4.12 -5.70 -21.02
CA ASP A 169 5.12 -6.77 -20.95
C ASP A 169 6.22 -6.54 -19.91
N GLN A 170 6.17 -5.46 -19.14
CA GLN A 170 7.18 -5.12 -18.13
C GLN A 170 6.59 -5.15 -16.71
N PRO A 171 7.40 -5.48 -15.68
CA PRO A 171 6.98 -5.34 -14.30
C PRO A 171 6.56 -3.89 -14.06
N GLU A 172 5.30 -3.68 -13.69
CA GLU A 172 4.80 -2.35 -13.34
C GLU A 172 5.49 -1.89 -12.05
N ALA A 173 6.15 -0.74 -12.12
CA ALA A 173 6.65 -0.08 -10.93
C ALA A 173 5.63 0.97 -10.50
N ASN A 174 5.15 0.88 -9.26
CA ASN A 174 4.31 1.92 -8.69
C ASN A 174 5.16 3.16 -8.44
N LEU A 175 4.83 4.24 -9.17
CA LEU A 175 5.45 5.55 -9.06
C LEU A 175 4.97 6.26 -7.80
N ALA A 176 3.66 6.18 -7.53
CA ALA A 176 3.05 6.87 -6.41
C ALA A 176 1.87 6.09 -5.84
N ILE A 177 1.73 6.19 -4.52
CA ILE A 177 0.60 5.71 -3.73
C ILE A 177 0.05 6.94 -3.04
N ILE A 178 -1.22 7.26 -3.30
CA ILE A 178 -1.86 8.43 -2.71
C ILE A 178 -3.04 7.98 -1.85
N GLU A 179 -3.08 8.52 -0.63
CA GLU A 179 -4.20 8.37 0.29
C GLU A 179 -4.89 9.73 0.42
N ALA A 180 -6.17 9.80 0.08
CA ALA A 180 -6.98 10.98 0.27
C ALA A 180 -7.48 11.00 1.72
N LYS A 181 -7.39 12.16 2.37
CA LYS A 181 -7.96 12.39 3.69
C LYS A 181 -8.58 13.77 3.76
N GLY A 182 -9.68 13.89 4.50
CA GLY A 182 -10.19 15.20 4.90
C GLY A 182 -9.24 15.88 5.88
N PRO A 183 -9.33 17.22 6.05
CA PRO A 183 -8.37 18.01 6.82
C PRO A 183 -8.12 17.50 8.24
N THR A 184 -9.17 17.01 8.91
CA THR A 184 -9.12 16.54 10.30
C THR A 184 -8.51 15.15 10.47
N THR A 185 -8.26 14.41 9.38
CA THR A 185 -7.82 13.00 9.42
C THR A 185 -6.43 12.76 8.81
N PHE A 186 -5.73 13.84 8.43
CA PHE A 186 -4.43 13.78 7.77
C PHE A 186 -3.38 12.98 8.54
N SER A 187 -3.38 13.05 9.88
CA SER A 187 -2.43 12.30 10.72
C SER A 187 -2.54 10.77 10.56
N ARG A 188 -3.71 10.26 10.16
CA ARG A 188 -3.92 8.83 9.89
C ARG A 188 -3.33 8.39 8.54
N ALA A 189 -3.27 9.30 7.56
CA ALA A 189 -2.71 9.01 6.24
C ALA A 189 -1.26 8.54 6.33
N ARG A 190 -0.47 9.18 7.20
CA ARG A 190 0.97 8.88 7.34
C ARG A 190 1.22 7.42 7.69
N THR A 191 0.49 6.88 8.67
CA THR A 191 0.65 5.47 9.08
C THR A 191 0.21 4.52 7.96
N GLN A 192 -0.89 4.83 7.26
CA GLN A 192 -1.35 4.01 6.14
C GLN A 192 -0.34 4.00 4.99
N LEU A 193 0.19 5.17 4.60
CA LEU A 193 1.20 5.32 3.55
C LEU A 193 2.49 4.56 3.88
N LEU A 194 2.97 4.65 5.12
CA LEU A 194 4.11 3.84 5.59
C LEU A 194 3.82 2.34 5.49
N GLY A 195 2.59 1.93 5.82
CA GLY A 195 2.14 0.56 5.68
C GLY A 195 2.16 0.09 4.23
N TYR A 196 1.58 0.86 3.32
CA TYR A 196 1.61 0.56 1.89
C TYR A 196 3.03 0.49 1.34
N LEU A 197 3.92 1.40 1.76
CA LEU A 197 5.32 1.35 1.39
C LEU A 197 5.99 0.04 1.83
N GLY A 198 5.77 -0.38 3.08
CA GLY A 198 6.29 -1.65 3.59
C GLY A 198 5.71 -2.88 2.87
N MET A 199 4.48 -2.80 2.39
CA MET A 199 3.86 -3.87 1.60
C MET A 199 4.41 -3.97 0.18
N TYR A 200 4.79 -2.84 -0.44
CA TYR A 200 5.37 -2.80 -1.80
C TYR A 200 6.85 -3.10 -1.84
N TYR A 201 7.59 -2.68 -0.82
CA TYR A 201 9.00 -2.98 -0.64
C TYR A 201 9.19 -3.82 0.61
N PRO A 202 8.66 -5.05 0.64
CA PRO A 202 8.94 -5.94 1.77
C PRO A 202 10.45 -6.11 1.83
N LEU A 203 11.06 -5.76 2.97
CA LEU A 203 12.44 -6.10 3.24
C LEU A 203 12.53 -7.63 3.16
N THR A 204 12.96 -8.14 2.01
CA THR A 204 13.30 -9.55 1.86
C THR A 204 14.55 -9.78 2.69
N ALA A 205 14.39 -10.45 3.82
CA ALA A 205 15.49 -11.04 4.58
C ALA A 205 16.06 -12.24 3.82
#